data_AF-A0A9Q4KJJ9-F1
#
_entry.id   AF-A0A9Q4KJJ9-F1
#
_cell.length_a   1.000
_cell.length_b   1.000
_cell.length_c   1.000
_cell.angle_alpha   90.00
_cell.angle_beta   90.00
_cell.angle_gamma   90.00
#
_symmetry.space_group_name_H-M   'P 1'
#
loop_
_entity.id
_entity.type
_entity.pdbx_description
1 polymer ?
#
loop_
_entity_poly.entity_id
_entity_poly.type
_entity_poly.pdbx_seq_one_letter_code
_entity_poly.pdbx_strand_id
1 'polypeptide(L)'
;MSDENIIRSLADGVLNLGDTKIDVAVLEDGTRIITHSGVFRALGREPRGNARLDQIPAFMDAKNLQSLINSDLQSLIGRVEYLDKKGKVKEGYNADILPLVADLYLKARDEGVLTLSQQSTAKKAEILIRSLARLGITALVDEATGYQYEREKDELQKILKAYISDELLKWQKRFPDEFYKEIFRLNDWDFTVKGIQKRPGVIGLWTNRLIYNELPSGVLEELKTTTPKNARYHQKLTKDIGQPNLTAQIYKVIGIMQSSENMKDMWERFNKIKSRNETQSIEFDEKGRLKD
;
A
#
# COMPACT_ATOMS: atom_id res chain seq x y z
N MET A 1 -11.51 -15.53 -29.80
CA MET A 1 -10.65 -14.41 -29.37
C MET A 1 -9.89 -14.92 -28.18
N SER A 2 -8.57 -14.94 -28.30
CA SER A 2 -7.61 -15.64 -27.45
C SER A 2 -7.79 -15.28 -25.96
N ASP A 3 -7.78 -16.31 -25.12
CA ASP A 3 -7.45 -16.22 -23.69
C ASP A 3 -5.99 -15.73 -23.54
N GLU A 4 -5.73 -14.46 -23.88
CA GLU A 4 -4.49 -13.82 -23.47
C GLU A 4 -4.55 -13.68 -21.95
N ASN A 5 -3.62 -14.36 -21.29
CA ASN A 5 -3.44 -14.32 -19.85
C ASN A 5 -3.25 -12.85 -19.44
N ILE A 6 -4.30 -12.19 -18.95
CA ILE A 6 -4.25 -10.78 -18.55
C ILE A 6 -3.18 -10.65 -17.48
N ILE A 7 -2.15 -9.85 -17.76
CA ILE A 7 -1.00 -9.70 -16.89
C ILE A 7 -1.41 -9.12 -15.53
N ARG A 8 -0.76 -9.58 -14.46
CA ARG A 8 -1.06 -9.13 -13.10
C ARG A 8 -0.14 -8.01 -12.67
N SER A 9 -0.61 -7.16 -11.76
CA SER A 9 0.21 -6.21 -11.02
C SER A 9 1.14 -6.95 -10.05
N LEU A 10 2.45 -6.74 -10.20
CA LEU A 10 3.45 -7.06 -9.19
C LEU A 10 3.33 -6.13 -7.97
N ALA A 11 3.08 -4.85 -8.23
CA ALA A 11 2.93 -3.82 -7.21
C ALA A 11 1.80 -2.85 -7.56
N ASP A 12 1.04 -2.43 -6.55
CA ASP A 12 0.03 -1.37 -6.64
C ASP A 12 0.43 -0.26 -5.67
N GLY A 13 0.14 1.00 -6.02
CA GLY A 13 0.47 2.14 -5.17
C GLY A 13 -0.25 3.42 -5.55
N VAL A 14 0.02 4.47 -4.78
CA VAL A 14 -0.50 5.83 -5.01
C VAL A 14 0.68 6.77 -5.15
N LEU A 15 0.79 7.39 -6.32
CA LEU A 15 1.75 8.45 -6.60
C LEU A 15 1.17 9.79 -6.16
N ASN A 16 1.84 10.46 -5.22
CA ASN A 16 1.45 11.79 -4.74
C ASN A 16 2.25 12.87 -5.50
N LEU A 17 1.55 13.68 -6.29
CA LEU A 17 2.11 14.81 -7.03
C LEU A 17 1.46 16.10 -6.52
N GLY A 18 2.08 16.71 -5.50
CA GLY A 18 1.47 17.79 -4.74
C GLY A 18 0.16 17.33 -4.09
N ASP A 19 -0.93 18.05 -4.36
CA ASP A 19 -2.27 17.71 -3.85
C ASP A 19 -2.98 16.62 -4.67
N THR A 20 -2.35 16.11 -5.73
CA THR A 20 -2.96 15.13 -6.63
C THR A 20 -2.47 13.72 -6.32
N LYS A 21 -3.41 12.82 -6.01
CA LYS A 21 -3.17 11.39 -5.79
C LYS A 21 -3.50 10.61 -7.05
N ILE A 22 -2.57 9.81 -7.55
CA ILE A 22 -2.71 9.06 -8.79
C ILE A 22 -2.48 7.58 -8.50
N ASP A 23 -3.46 6.74 -8.81
CA ASP A 23 -3.31 5.29 -8.64
C ASP A 23 -2.41 4.74 -9.76
N VAL A 24 -1.40 3.98 -9.36
CA VAL A 24 -0.35 3.42 -10.23
C VAL A 24 -0.10 1.95 -9.94
N ALA A 25 0.42 1.22 -10.93
CA ALA A 25 0.79 -0.17 -10.81
C ALA A 25 2.10 -0.48 -11.55
N VAL A 26 2.79 -1.52 -11.13
CA VAL A 26 3.88 -2.17 -11.87
C VAL A 26 3.42 -3.58 -12.18
N LEU A 27 3.39 -3.95 -13.46
CA LEU A 27 2.98 -5.27 -13.94
C LEU A 27 4.13 -6.29 -13.80
N GLU A 28 3.81 -7.58 -13.93
CA GLU A 28 4.79 -8.67 -13.81
C GLU A 28 5.92 -8.61 -14.86
N ASP A 29 5.70 -7.97 -16.00
CA ASP A 29 6.70 -7.73 -17.05
C ASP A 29 7.53 -6.46 -16.82
N GLY A 30 7.27 -5.73 -15.72
CA GLY A 30 7.92 -4.47 -15.39
C GLY A 30 7.28 -3.23 -16.00
N THR A 31 6.18 -3.38 -16.76
CA THR A 31 5.44 -2.25 -17.32
C THR A 31 4.85 -1.40 -16.19
N ARG A 32 5.07 -0.08 -16.25
CA ARG A 32 4.55 0.88 -15.28
C ARG A 32 3.26 1.47 -15.81
N ILE A 33 2.19 1.38 -15.03
CA ILE A 33 0.85 1.80 -15.42
C ILE A 33 0.37 2.93 -14.54
N ILE A 34 -0.24 3.94 -15.16
CA ILE A 34 -1.10 4.92 -14.49
C ILE A 34 -2.55 4.58 -14.84
N THR A 35 -3.42 4.53 -13.83
CA THR A 35 -4.85 4.27 -14.07
C THR A 35 -5.48 5.29 -15.02
N HIS A 36 -6.50 4.86 -15.76
CA HIS A 36 -7.23 5.75 -16.68
C HIS A 36 -7.70 7.04 -15.99
N SER A 37 -8.36 6.93 -14.84
CA SER A 37 -8.81 8.08 -14.02
C SER A 37 -7.63 8.91 -13.48
N GLY A 38 -6.50 8.29 -13.19
CA GLY A 38 -5.28 8.95 -12.74
C GLY A 38 -4.76 9.99 -13.72
N VAL A 39 -4.75 9.69 -15.02
CA VAL A 39 -4.30 10.63 -16.07
C VAL A 39 -5.19 11.87 -16.12
N PHE A 40 -6.51 11.69 -16.08
CA PHE A 40 -7.46 12.81 -16.07
C PHE A 40 -7.26 13.70 -14.84
N ARG A 41 -7.14 13.09 -13.66
CA ARG A 41 -6.92 13.81 -12.40
C ARG A 41 -5.62 14.61 -12.40
N ALA A 42 -4.54 14.03 -12.91
CA ALA A 42 -3.24 14.71 -13.06
C ALA A 42 -3.31 15.98 -13.91
N LEU A 43 -4.15 15.96 -14.96
CA LEU A 43 -4.38 17.07 -15.88
C LEU A 43 -5.47 18.05 -15.40
N GLY A 44 -6.08 17.80 -14.23
CA GLY A 44 -7.21 18.59 -13.73
C GLY A 44 -8.44 18.51 -14.64
N ARG A 45 -8.69 17.34 -15.23
CA ARG A 45 -9.82 17.06 -16.12
C ARG A 45 -10.73 16.01 -15.50
N GLU A 46 -12.01 16.09 -15.79
CA GLU A 46 -12.96 15.02 -15.50
C GLU A 46 -12.91 13.95 -16.60
N PRO A 47 -12.95 12.65 -16.24
CA PRO A 47 -13.12 11.58 -17.21
C PRO A 47 -14.38 11.80 -18.06
N ARG A 48 -14.27 11.60 -19.37
CA ARG A 48 -15.40 11.59 -20.29
C ARG A 48 -15.55 10.19 -20.89
N GLY A 49 -16.78 9.73 -21.06
CA GLY A 49 -17.08 8.38 -21.56
C GLY A 49 -16.60 8.15 -22.99
N ASN A 50 -16.87 9.09 -23.91
CA ASN A 50 -16.49 8.96 -25.32
C ASN A 50 -15.46 10.02 -25.70
N ALA A 51 -14.39 9.60 -26.39
CA ALA A 51 -13.50 10.50 -27.10
C ALA A 51 -14.17 11.05 -28.37
N ARG A 52 -13.79 12.27 -28.76
CA ARG A 52 -14.27 12.92 -29.99
C ARG A 52 -13.68 12.32 -31.26
N LEU A 53 -12.51 11.72 -31.14
CA LEU A 53 -11.76 11.10 -32.21
C LEU A 53 -11.55 9.63 -31.86
N ASP A 54 -11.74 8.76 -32.85
CA ASP A 54 -11.56 7.33 -32.67
C ASP A 54 -10.09 7.04 -32.28
N GLN A 55 -9.90 6.12 -31.32
CA GLN A 55 -8.59 5.70 -30.80
C GLN A 55 -7.74 6.77 -30.09
N ILE A 56 -8.19 8.02 -29.99
CA ILE A 56 -7.48 9.10 -29.29
C ILE A 56 -8.12 9.34 -27.92
N PRO A 57 -7.37 9.31 -26.81
CA PRO A 57 -7.95 9.56 -25.50
C PRO A 57 -8.59 10.95 -25.35
N ALA A 58 -9.69 11.05 -24.60
CA ALA A 58 -10.46 12.30 -24.44
C ALA A 58 -9.70 13.45 -23.72
N PHE A 59 -8.53 13.16 -23.15
CA PHE A 59 -7.63 14.20 -22.63
C PHE A 59 -6.76 14.86 -23.71
N MET A 60 -6.75 14.36 -24.95
CA MET A 60 -5.94 14.88 -26.06
C MET A 60 -6.68 14.91 -27.41
N ASP A 61 -7.99 14.66 -27.44
CA ASP A 61 -8.83 14.59 -28.65
C ASP A 61 -9.25 15.95 -29.26
N ALA A 62 -8.72 17.06 -28.74
CA ALA A 62 -9.10 18.39 -29.19
C ALA A 62 -8.41 18.74 -30.52
N LYS A 63 -9.17 19.23 -31.51
CA LYS A 63 -8.69 19.52 -32.88
C LYS A 63 -7.41 20.37 -32.91
N ASN A 64 -7.32 21.35 -32.02
CA ASN A 64 -6.19 22.27 -31.90
C ASN A 64 -4.91 21.63 -31.33
N LEU A 65 -4.98 20.41 -30.80
CA LEU A 65 -3.83 19.67 -30.28
C LEU A 65 -3.29 18.64 -31.29
N GLN A 66 -4.05 18.30 -32.33
CA GLN A 66 -3.76 17.12 -33.15
C GLN A 66 -2.45 17.23 -33.94
N SER A 67 -2.10 18.42 -34.41
CA SER A 67 -0.83 18.67 -35.13
C SER A 67 0.42 18.53 -34.26
N LEU A 68 0.24 18.50 -32.92
CA LEU A 68 1.33 18.45 -31.95
C LEU A 68 1.57 17.05 -31.36
N ILE A 69 0.73 16.08 -31.71
CA ILE A 69 0.89 14.70 -31.27
C ILE A 69 1.99 14.06 -32.12
N ASN A 70 3.12 13.76 -31.49
CA ASN A 70 4.24 13.07 -32.14
C ASN A 70 4.09 11.54 -32.09
N SER A 71 4.98 10.83 -32.78
CA SER A 71 5.01 9.35 -32.81
C SER A 71 5.14 8.73 -31.42
N ASP A 72 5.94 9.33 -30.55
CA ASP A 72 6.22 8.81 -29.21
C ASP A 72 4.94 8.82 -28.37
N LEU A 73 4.24 9.95 -28.33
CA LEU A 73 2.96 10.05 -27.64
C LEU A 73 1.91 9.12 -28.28
N GLN A 74 1.86 9.05 -29.61
CA GLN A 74 0.94 8.17 -30.33
C GLN A 74 1.14 6.69 -29.96
N SER A 75 2.38 6.26 -29.71
CA SER A 75 2.68 4.87 -29.32
C SER A 75 2.18 4.49 -27.92
N LEU A 76 1.88 5.47 -27.06
CA LEU A 76 1.54 5.26 -25.65
C LEU A 76 0.05 5.45 -25.34
N ILE A 77 -0.78 5.80 -26.34
CA ILE A 77 -2.22 6.02 -26.15
C ILE A 77 -3.03 4.73 -25.96
N GLY A 78 -2.43 3.56 -26.20
CA GLY A 78 -3.08 2.27 -26.03
C GLY A 78 -3.44 2.02 -24.57
N ARG A 79 -4.70 1.63 -24.31
CA ARG A 79 -5.10 1.18 -22.98
C ARG A 79 -4.54 -0.21 -22.72
N VAL A 80 -4.03 -0.42 -21.52
CA VAL A 80 -3.56 -1.71 -21.02
C VAL A 80 -4.57 -2.21 -19.99
N GLU A 81 -5.17 -3.36 -20.26
CA GLU A 81 -5.95 -4.11 -19.28
C GLU A 81 -5.02 -4.98 -18.44
N TYR A 82 -5.22 -5.00 -17.13
CA TYR A 82 -4.42 -5.79 -16.19
C TYR A 82 -5.25 -6.24 -14.98
N LEU A 83 -4.78 -7.27 -14.27
CA LEU A 83 -5.35 -7.70 -13.00
C LEU A 83 -4.61 -7.04 -11.84
N ASP A 84 -5.32 -6.36 -10.94
CA ASP A 84 -4.72 -5.84 -9.71
C ASP A 84 -4.32 -6.99 -8.75
N LYS A 85 -3.67 -6.67 -7.61
CA LYS A 85 -3.29 -7.70 -6.61
C LYS A 85 -4.47 -8.50 -6.09
N LYS A 86 -5.70 -7.98 -6.18
CA LYS A 86 -6.93 -8.65 -5.73
C LYS A 86 -7.60 -9.45 -6.85
N GLY A 87 -7.01 -9.49 -8.04
CA GLY A 87 -7.54 -10.21 -9.21
C GLY A 87 -8.70 -9.47 -9.89
N LYS A 88 -8.86 -8.16 -9.63
CA LYS A 88 -9.87 -7.35 -10.32
C LYS A 88 -9.25 -6.75 -11.59
N VAL A 89 -10.01 -6.83 -12.69
CA VAL A 89 -9.64 -6.19 -13.96
C VAL A 89 -9.63 -4.67 -13.80
N LYS A 90 -8.54 -4.04 -14.25
CA LYS A 90 -8.29 -2.61 -14.28
C LYS A 90 -7.80 -2.21 -15.67
N GLU A 91 -7.98 -0.93 -15.99
CA GLU A 91 -7.45 -0.33 -17.21
C GLU A 91 -6.59 0.89 -16.88
N GLY A 92 -5.56 1.11 -17.69
CA GLY A 92 -4.67 2.25 -17.57
C GLY A 92 -3.84 2.48 -18.82
N TYR A 93 -2.86 3.36 -18.69
CA TYR A 93 -1.90 3.70 -19.73
C TYR A 93 -0.49 3.44 -19.20
N ASN A 94 0.46 3.23 -20.11
CA ASN A 94 1.86 3.28 -19.74
C ASN A 94 2.17 4.63 -19.06
N ALA A 95 2.88 4.60 -17.94
CA ALA A 95 3.16 5.77 -17.11
C ALA A 95 3.89 6.90 -17.87
N ASP A 96 4.64 6.55 -18.91
CA ASP A 96 5.37 7.50 -19.77
C ASP A 96 4.43 8.42 -20.57
N ILE A 97 3.13 8.08 -20.69
CA ILE A 97 2.15 8.95 -21.34
C ILE A 97 2.02 10.29 -20.62
N LEU A 98 2.18 10.30 -19.29
CA LEU A 98 1.85 11.46 -18.47
C LEU A 98 2.77 12.66 -18.75
N PRO A 99 4.12 12.53 -18.74
CA PRO A 99 5.00 13.64 -19.13
C PRO A 99 4.77 14.08 -20.59
N LEU A 100 4.50 13.15 -21.52
CA LEU A 100 4.30 13.49 -22.92
C LEU A 100 3.00 14.27 -23.17
N VAL A 101 1.91 13.90 -22.52
CA VAL A 101 0.65 14.67 -22.61
C VAL A 101 0.81 16.02 -21.92
N ALA A 102 1.55 16.10 -20.81
CA ALA A 102 1.83 17.38 -20.18
C ALA A 102 2.62 18.30 -21.13
N ASP A 103 3.66 17.78 -21.79
CA ASP A 103 4.46 18.49 -22.79
C ASP A 103 3.61 18.93 -24.00
N LEU A 104 2.67 18.10 -24.48
CA LEU A 104 1.69 18.47 -25.51
C LEU A 104 0.93 19.75 -25.15
N TYR A 105 0.43 19.85 -23.91
CA TYR A 105 -0.27 21.06 -23.45
C TYR A 105 0.64 22.28 -23.29
N LEU A 106 1.91 22.08 -22.92
CA LEU A 106 2.89 23.16 -22.84
C LEU A 106 3.25 23.69 -24.23
N LYS A 107 3.53 22.81 -25.20
CA LYS A 107 3.76 23.17 -26.60
C LYS A 107 2.57 23.91 -27.21
N ALA A 108 1.36 23.40 -26.99
CA ALA A 108 0.15 24.06 -27.47
C ALA A 108 -0.04 25.47 -26.86
N ARG A 109 0.40 25.66 -25.62
CA ARG A 109 0.41 26.99 -24.98
C ARG A 109 1.45 27.90 -25.62
N ASP A 110 2.64 27.40 -25.85
CA ASP A 110 3.76 28.14 -26.44
C ASP A 110 3.46 28.57 -27.88
N GLU A 111 2.71 27.75 -28.64
CA GLU A 111 2.20 28.09 -29.97
C GLU A 111 0.93 28.97 -29.96
N GLY A 112 0.36 29.26 -28.80
CA GLY A 112 -0.84 30.08 -28.67
C GLY A 112 -2.11 29.43 -29.22
N VAL A 113 -2.12 28.11 -29.44
CA VAL A 113 -3.27 27.39 -30.02
C VAL A 113 -4.27 26.89 -28.99
N LEU A 114 -4.02 27.07 -27.69
CA LEU A 114 -4.93 26.66 -26.61
C LEU A 114 -6.21 27.50 -26.53
N THR A 115 -7.32 26.83 -26.25
CA THR A 115 -8.57 27.50 -25.87
C THR A 115 -8.51 28.02 -24.43
N LEU A 116 -9.37 28.99 -24.08
CA LEU A 116 -9.48 29.50 -22.70
C LEU A 116 -9.73 28.39 -21.67
N SER A 117 -10.54 27.38 -22.04
CA SER A 117 -10.83 26.23 -21.19
C SER A 117 -9.66 25.25 -21.01
N GLN A 118 -8.65 25.27 -21.90
CA GLN A 118 -7.47 24.41 -21.78
C GLN A 118 -6.33 25.07 -20.99
N GLN A 119 -6.39 26.38 -20.74
CA GLN A 119 -5.35 27.11 -19.98
C GLN A 119 -5.14 26.55 -18.56
N SER A 120 -6.22 26.15 -17.89
CA SER A 120 -6.15 25.51 -16.56
C SER A 120 -5.44 24.15 -16.62
N THR A 121 -5.71 23.34 -17.65
CA THR A 121 -5.02 22.07 -17.90
C THR A 121 -3.53 22.29 -18.17
N ALA A 122 -3.16 23.27 -19.01
CA ALA A 122 -1.76 23.59 -19.28
C ALA A 122 -1.02 24.04 -18.02
N LYS A 123 -1.66 24.82 -17.15
CA LYS A 123 -1.09 25.18 -15.84
C LYS A 123 -0.88 23.96 -14.93
N LYS A 124 -1.80 23.01 -14.92
CA LYS A 124 -1.65 21.74 -14.18
C LYS A 124 -0.50 20.90 -14.76
N ALA A 125 -0.42 20.79 -16.08
CA ALA A 125 0.69 20.14 -16.79
C ALA A 125 2.05 20.76 -16.45
N GLU A 126 2.15 22.08 -16.35
CA GLU A 126 3.39 22.76 -15.94
C GLU A 126 3.82 22.41 -14.51
N ILE A 127 2.88 22.44 -13.56
CA ILE A 127 3.14 22.04 -12.17
C ILE A 127 3.60 20.58 -12.11
N LEU A 128 2.96 19.73 -12.91
CA LEU A 128 3.24 18.31 -13.00
C LEU A 128 4.67 18.06 -13.48
N ILE A 129 5.07 18.63 -14.62
CA ILE A 129 6.42 18.50 -15.17
C ILE A 129 7.47 19.00 -14.19
N ARG A 130 7.25 20.17 -13.56
CA ARG A 130 8.18 20.70 -12.55
C ARG A 130 8.34 19.78 -11.34
N SER A 131 7.25 19.16 -10.89
CA SER A 131 7.27 18.21 -9.76
C SER A 131 8.01 16.93 -10.14
N LEU A 132 7.71 16.38 -11.32
CA LEU A 132 8.39 15.19 -11.86
C LEU A 132 9.89 15.44 -12.03
N ALA A 133 10.30 16.60 -12.54
CA ALA A 133 11.71 16.95 -12.69
C ALA A 133 12.46 17.00 -11.34
N ARG A 134 11.85 17.61 -10.32
CA ARG A 134 12.43 17.64 -8.97
C ARG A 134 12.58 16.23 -8.38
N LEU A 135 11.54 15.41 -8.47
CA LEU A 135 11.56 14.03 -8.00
C LEU A 135 12.56 13.18 -8.78
N GLY A 136 12.64 13.37 -10.10
CA GLY A 136 13.57 12.66 -10.97
C GLY A 136 15.02 12.97 -10.63
N ILE A 137 15.37 14.23 -10.39
CA ILE A 137 16.72 14.61 -9.94
C ILE A 137 17.04 13.96 -8.60
N THR A 138 16.13 14.03 -7.61
CA THR A 138 16.34 13.38 -6.31
C THR A 138 16.53 11.87 -6.46
N ALA A 139 15.68 11.20 -7.24
CA ALA A 139 15.77 9.76 -7.46
C ALA A 139 17.08 9.36 -8.16
N LEU A 140 17.52 10.12 -9.17
CA LEU A 140 18.80 9.88 -9.86
C LEU A 140 20.00 10.08 -8.93
N VAL A 141 19.97 11.08 -8.05
CA VAL A 141 21.01 11.28 -7.04
C VAL A 141 21.02 10.13 -6.03
N ASP A 142 19.85 9.70 -5.55
CA ASP A 142 19.71 8.57 -4.61
C ASP A 142 20.20 7.26 -5.23
N GLU A 143 19.92 7.02 -6.52
CA GLU A 143 20.40 5.86 -7.28
C GLU A 143 21.91 5.92 -7.48
N ALA A 144 22.44 7.06 -7.94
CA ALA A 144 23.86 7.24 -8.22
C ALA A 144 24.75 7.18 -6.96
N THR A 145 24.22 7.61 -5.82
CA THR A 145 24.92 7.56 -4.52
C THR A 145 24.70 6.24 -3.78
N GLY A 146 23.71 5.43 -4.18
CA GLY A 146 23.24 4.28 -3.42
C GLY A 146 22.43 4.63 -2.17
N TYR A 147 22.14 5.92 -1.93
CA TYR A 147 21.37 6.38 -0.77
C TYR A 147 19.95 5.79 -0.70
N GLN A 148 19.40 5.31 -1.82
CA GLN A 148 18.14 4.55 -1.83
C GLN A 148 18.15 3.37 -0.84
N TYR A 149 19.28 2.66 -0.71
CA TYR A 149 19.41 1.51 0.20
C TYR A 149 19.63 1.94 1.65
N GLU A 150 20.28 3.08 1.87
CA GLU A 150 20.49 3.64 3.21
C GLU A 150 19.19 4.19 3.78
N ARG A 151 18.37 4.86 2.96
CA ARG A 151 17.08 5.39 3.37
C ARG A 151 16.13 4.30 3.88
N GLU A 152 16.03 3.17 3.18
CA GLU A 152 15.19 2.04 3.64
C GLU A 152 15.71 1.46 4.96
N LYS A 153 17.03 1.35 5.11
CA LYS A 153 17.66 0.91 6.36
C LYS A 153 17.40 1.90 7.50
N ASP A 154 17.52 3.19 7.26
CA ASP A 154 17.32 4.23 8.27
C ASP A 154 15.87 4.28 8.76
N GLU A 155 14.88 4.17 7.86
CA GLU A 155 13.47 4.11 8.25
C GLU A 155 13.16 2.85 9.08
N LEU A 156 13.70 1.70 8.68
CA LEU A 156 13.60 0.48 9.48
C LEU A 156 14.27 0.65 10.85
N GLN A 157 15.47 1.21 10.89
CA GLN A 157 16.20 1.44 12.15
C GLN A 157 15.46 2.40 13.08
N LYS A 158 14.79 3.44 12.56
CA LYS A 158 13.93 4.31 13.36
C LYS A 158 12.77 3.54 14.00
N ILE A 159 12.11 2.67 13.24
CA ILE A 159 11.04 1.80 13.75
C ILE A 159 11.57 0.86 14.83
N LEU A 160 12.70 0.20 14.57
CA LEU A 160 13.31 -0.74 15.52
C LEU A 160 13.69 -0.03 16.82
N LYS A 161 14.34 1.13 16.76
CA LYS A 161 14.66 1.95 17.95
C LYS A 161 13.42 2.37 18.75
N ALA A 162 12.33 2.68 18.07
CA ALA A 162 11.08 3.03 18.73
C ALA A 162 10.46 1.83 19.47
N TYR A 163 10.58 0.61 18.92
CA TYR A 163 9.93 -0.60 19.45
C TYR A 163 10.80 -1.43 20.38
N ILE A 164 12.11 -1.42 20.20
CA ILE A 164 13.06 -2.32 20.85
C ILE A 164 13.94 -1.54 21.81
N SER A 165 13.93 -1.96 23.06
CA SER A 165 14.74 -1.43 24.13
C SER A 165 16.18 -1.94 24.01
N ASP A 166 17.13 -1.02 24.15
CA ASP A 166 18.56 -1.35 24.23
C ASP A 166 18.83 -2.31 25.40
N GLU A 167 18.12 -2.12 26.51
CA GLU A 167 18.21 -2.96 27.69
C GLU A 167 17.13 -4.05 27.73
N LEU A 168 17.44 -5.16 28.39
CA LEU A 168 16.46 -6.20 28.69
C LEU A 168 15.67 -5.83 29.95
N LEU A 169 14.38 -5.55 29.78
CA LEU A 169 13.52 -5.17 30.90
C LEU A 169 13.20 -6.37 31.81
N LYS A 170 12.92 -6.06 33.09
CA LYS A 170 12.48 -7.07 34.08
C LYS A 170 11.26 -7.82 33.56
N TRP A 171 11.25 -9.13 33.79
CA TRP A 171 10.11 -9.96 33.40
C TRP A 171 8.84 -9.48 34.10
N GLN A 172 7.80 -9.26 33.31
CA GLN A 172 6.45 -8.93 33.76
C GLN A 172 5.47 -9.71 32.90
N LYS A 173 4.39 -10.22 33.51
CA LYS A 173 3.33 -10.93 32.78
C LYS A 173 2.67 -9.96 31.80
N ARG A 174 2.74 -10.27 30.50
CA ARG A 174 2.15 -9.44 29.42
C ARG A 174 1.01 -10.11 28.67
N PHE A 175 1.02 -11.44 28.62
CA PHE A 175 -0.08 -12.23 28.05
C PHE A 175 -1.10 -12.52 29.16
N PRO A 176 -2.35 -12.04 29.06
CA PRO A 176 -3.43 -12.42 29.96
C PRO A 176 -3.72 -13.92 29.83
N ASP A 177 -4.21 -14.54 30.91
CA ASP A 177 -4.56 -15.98 30.88
C ASP A 177 -5.66 -16.28 29.87
N GLU A 178 -6.55 -15.30 29.63
CA GLU A 178 -7.61 -15.36 28.64
C GLU A 178 -7.10 -15.69 27.24
N PHE A 179 -5.93 -15.15 26.84
CA PHE A 179 -5.33 -15.48 25.56
C PHE A 179 -5.10 -16.99 25.39
N TYR A 180 -4.60 -17.64 26.45
CA TYR A 180 -4.35 -19.08 26.42
C TYR A 180 -5.63 -19.89 26.63
N LYS A 181 -6.57 -19.41 27.46
CA LYS A 181 -7.88 -20.04 27.65
C LYS A 181 -8.63 -20.15 26.32
N GLU A 182 -8.67 -19.06 25.56
CA GLU A 182 -9.35 -19.02 24.27
C GLU A 182 -8.68 -19.92 23.23
N ILE A 183 -7.34 -19.99 23.19
CA ILE A 183 -6.64 -20.94 22.33
C ILE A 183 -7.02 -22.38 22.66
N PHE A 184 -7.07 -22.75 23.94
CA PHE A 184 -7.44 -24.11 24.34
C PHE A 184 -8.91 -24.40 23.99
N ARG A 185 -9.82 -23.46 24.28
CA ARG A 185 -11.24 -23.56 23.94
C ARG A 185 -11.46 -23.79 22.44
N LEU A 186 -10.81 -22.99 21.59
CA LEU A 186 -10.99 -23.06 20.13
C LEU A 186 -10.45 -24.34 19.49
N ASN A 187 -9.64 -25.12 20.20
CA ASN A 187 -9.10 -26.41 19.74
C ASN A 187 -9.66 -27.60 20.53
N ASP A 188 -10.68 -27.40 21.37
CA ASP A 188 -11.22 -28.43 22.26
C ASP A 188 -10.16 -29.11 23.14
N TRP A 189 -9.18 -28.33 23.60
CA TRP A 189 -8.14 -28.80 24.52
C TRP A 189 -8.52 -28.56 25.98
N ASP A 190 -8.12 -29.50 26.84
CA ASP A 190 -8.37 -29.40 28.27
C ASP A 190 -7.52 -28.30 28.93
N PHE A 191 -8.15 -27.28 29.50
CA PHE A 191 -7.48 -26.17 30.22
C PHE A 191 -7.30 -26.50 31.72
N THR A 192 -6.89 -27.73 32.06
CA THR A 192 -6.47 -28.11 33.42
C THR A 192 -4.97 -27.93 33.62
N VAL A 193 -4.49 -28.05 34.87
CA VAL A 193 -3.05 -28.05 35.19
C VAL A 193 -2.28 -29.08 34.34
N LYS A 194 -2.86 -30.27 34.12
CA LYS A 194 -2.27 -31.32 33.28
C LYS A 194 -2.25 -30.93 31.80
N GLY A 195 -3.32 -30.31 31.30
CA GLY A 195 -3.39 -29.82 29.92
C GLY A 195 -2.42 -28.68 29.63
N ILE A 196 -2.27 -27.74 30.55
CA ILE A 196 -1.30 -26.63 30.45
C ILE A 196 0.15 -27.17 30.43
N GLN A 197 0.47 -28.19 31.24
CA GLN A 197 1.78 -28.84 31.23
C GLN A 197 2.09 -29.54 29.90
N LYS A 198 1.07 -30.08 29.23
CA LYS A 198 1.16 -30.73 27.91
C LYS A 198 0.87 -29.80 26.74
N ARG A 199 0.99 -28.48 26.94
CA ARG A 199 0.65 -27.48 25.92
C ARG A 199 1.32 -27.78 24.57
N PRO A 200 0.56 -27.80 23.46
CA PRO A 200 1.14 -28.02 22.14
C PRO A 200 2.16 -26.94 21.75
N GLY A 201 3.29 -27.36 21.17
CA GLY A 201 4.35 -26.44 20.72
C GLY A 201 3.91 -25.45 19.65
N VAL A 202 2.85 -25.79 18.89
CA VAL A 202 2.26 -24.95 17.84
C VAL A 202 1.76 -23.59 18.37
N ILE A 203 1.44 -23.48 19.66
CA ILE A 203 1.00 -22.21 20.29
C ILE A 203 2.08 -21.12 20.13
N GLY A 204 3.37 -21.47 20.16
CA GLY A 204 4.45 -20.52 19.92
C GLY A 204 4.44 -19.97 18.49
N LEU A 205 4.20 -20.83 17.51
CA LEU A 205 4.07 -20.43 16.10
C LEU A 205 2.85 -19.54 15.89
N TRP A 206 1.72 -19.86 16.51
CA TRP A 206 0.52 -19.03 16.46
C TRP A 206 0.72 -17.70 17.17
N THR A 207 1.43 -17.67 18.30
CA THR A 207 1.75 -16.43 18.99
C THR A 207 2.60 -15.52 18.11
N ASN A 208 3.62 -16.07 17.43
CA ASN A 208 4.39 -15.30 16.46
C ASN A 208 3.50 -14.76 15.34
N ARG A 209 2.63 -15.61 14.76
CA ARG A 209 1.77 -15.23 13.64
C ARG A 209 0.69 -14.22 14.00
N LEU A 210 0.05 -14.37 15.15
CA LEU A 210 -1.10 -13.55 15.57
C LEU A 210 -0.66 -12.26 16.25
N ILE A 211 0.50 -12.26 16.91
CA ILE A 211 0.93 -11.16 17.77
C ILE A 211 2.17 -10.47 17.21
N TYR A 212 3.29 -11.18 17.14
CA TYR A 212 4.57 -10.53 16.81
C TYR A 212 4.71 -10.14 15.34
N ASN A 213 4.16 -10.94 14.41
CA ASN A 213 4.14 -10.63 12.98
C ASN A 213 3.20 -9.46 12.63
N GLU A 214 2.35 -9.07 13.56
CA GLU A 214 1.43 -7.94 13.40
C GLU A 214 2.00 -6.65 14.01
N LEU A 215 3.18 -6.71 14.62
CA LEU A 215 4.01 -5.53 14.88
C LEU A 215 4.65 -5.05 13.57
N PRO A 216 5.18 -3.81 13.51
CA PRO A 216 5.84 -3.31 12.30
C PRO A 216 6.91 -4.26 11.76
N SER A 217 7.09 -4.21 10.44
CA SER A 217 8.04 -5.08 9.73
C SER A 217 9.44 -5.01 10.35
N GLY A 218 10.10 -6.16 10.46
CA GLY A 218 11.44 -6.30 11.03
C GLY A 218 11.49 -6.42 12.57
N VAL A 219 10.45 -6.01 13.32
CA VAL A 219 10.49 -6.05 14.79
C VAL A 219 10.65 -7.49 15.32
N LEU A 220 9.91 -8.47 14.80
CA LEU A 220 10.07 -9.87 15.25
C LEU A 220 11.45 -10.44 14.92
N GLU A 221 12.00 -10.15 13.74
CA GLU A 221 13.31 -10.67 13.33
C GLU A 221 14.43 -10.09 14.19
N GLU A 222 14.33 -8.80 14.52
CA GLU A 222 15.25 -8.15 15.45
C GLU A 222 15.09 -8.72 16.87
N LEU A 223 13.86 -8.96 17.35
CA LEU A 223 13.62 -9.59 18.65
C LEU A 223 14.17 -11.01 18.73
N LYS A 224 14.03 -11.83 17.68
CA LYS A 224 14.62 -13.18 17.61
C LYS A 224 16.15 -13.14 17.72
N THR A 225 16.77 -12.13 17.12
CA THR A 225 18.23 -11.99 17.05
C THR A 225 18.80 -11.42 18.35
N THR A 226 18.14 -10.41 18.91
CA THR A 226 18.66 -9.63 20.06
C THR A 226 18.19 -10.13 21.42
N THR A 227 17.11 -10.92 21.49
CA THR A 227 16.62 -11.43 22.77
C THR A 227 17.40 -12.68 23.19
N PRO A 228 18.02 -12.70 24.38
CA PRO A 228 18.69 -13.89 24.89
C PRO A 228 17.76 -15.11 24.96
N LYS A 229 18.28 -16.32 24.73
CA LYS A 229 17.47 -17.57 24.71
C LYS A 229 16.65 -17.83 25.98
N ASN A 230 17.10 -17.31 27.12
CA ASN A 230 16.44 -17.43 28.43
C ASN A 230 15.43 -16.30 28.71
N ALA A 231 15.30 -15.32 27.82
CA ALA A 231 14.38 -14.19 27.96
C ALA A 231 13.18 -14.32 27.02
N ARG A 232 12.15 -13.50 27.27
CA ARG A 232 10.95 -13.40 26.42
C ARG A 232 11.02 -12.15 25.56
N TYR A 233 10.55 -12.22 24.31
CA TYR A 233 10.57 -11.08 23.37
C TYR A 233 9.93 -9.80 23.95
N HIS A 234 8.82 -9.92 24.67
CA HIS A 234 8.18 -8.76 25.29
C HIS A 234 9.05 -8.00 26.31
N GLN A 235 10.13 -8.61 26.82
CA GLN A 235 11.09 -7.94 27.72
C GLN A 235 12.02 -6.99 26.96
N LYS A 236 12.19 -7.17 25.65
CA LYS A 236 12.96 -6.29 24.79
C LYS A 236 12.11 -5.20 24.13
N LEU A 237 10.81 -5.13 24.41
CA LEU A 237 9.96 -4.08 23.89
C LEU A 237 10.01 -2.83 24.76
N THR A 238 10.10 -1.64 24.13
CA THR A 238 10.05 -0.34 24.80
C THR A 238 8.75 -0.15 25.57
N LYS A 239 8.80 0.60 26.67
CA LYS A 239 7.62 0.85 27.50
C LYS A 239 6.61 1.79 26.84
N ASP A 240 7.09 2.70 25.99
CA ASP A 240 6.27 3.78 25.45
C ASP A 240 5.54 3.39 24.16
N ILE A 241 6.14 2.50 23.34
CA ILE A 241 5.59 2.13 22.03
C ILE A 241 5.45 0.61 21.91
N GLY A 242 6.53 -0.15 22.13
CA GLY A 242 6.56 -1.59 21.88
C GLY A 242 5.56 -2.37 22.74
N GLN A 243 5.57 -2.16 24.06
CA GLN A 243 4.66 -2.84 24.99
C GLN A 243 3.19 -2.43 24.82
N PRO A 244 2.84 -1.14 24.70
CA PRO A 244 1.46 -0.73 24.41
C PRO A 244 0.91 -1.36 23.12
N ASN A 245 1.70 -1.38 22.05
CA ASN A 245 1.26 -1.95 20.78
C ASN A 245 1.15 -3.49 20.83
N LEU A 246 2.07 -4.16 21.54
CA LEU A 246 1.93 -5.58 21.85
C LEU A 246 0.61 -5.86 22.59
N THR A 247 0.31 -5.08 23.63
CA THR A 247 -0.91 -5.24 24.43
C THR A 247 -2.16 -5.01 23.58
N ALA A 248 -2.21 -3.95 22.77
CA ALA A 248 -3.31 -3.67 21.88
C ALA A 248 -3.58 -4.84 20.91
N GLN A 249 -2.52 -5.41 20.33
CA GLN A 249 -2.65 -6.55 19.44
C GLN A 249 -3.13 -7.82 20.16
N ILE A 250 -2.64 -8.08 21.38
CA ILE A 250 -3.11 -9.21 22.19
C ILE A 250 -4.61 -9.13 22.43
N TYR A 251 -5.12 -7.97 22.87
CA TYR A 251 -6.55 -7.81 23.14
C TYR A 251 -7.41 -7.84 21.88
N LYS A 252 -6.91 -7.31 20.75
CA LYS A 252 -7.56 -7.47 19.44
C LYS A 252 -7.73 -8.94 19.09
N VAL A 253 -6.68 -9.76 19.26
CA VAL A 253 -6.74 -11.19 18.97
C VAL A 253 -7.63 -11.93 19.95
N ILE A 254 -7.61 -11.60 21.24
CA ILE A 254 -8.55 -12.15 22.23
C ILE A 254 -10.00 -11.88 21.80
N GLY A 255 -10.34 -10.65 21.41
CA GLY A 255 -11.69 -10.31 20.96
C GLY A 255 -12.12 -11.12 19.73
N ILE A 256 -11.20 -11.35 18.78
CA ILE A 256 -11.47 -12.22 17.62
C ILE A 256 -11.72 -13.64 18.08
N MET A 257 -10.86 -14.19 18.96
CA MET A 257 -11.00 -15.55 19.48
C MET A 257 -12.33 -15.75 20.22
N GLN A 258 -12.70 -14.83 21.11
CA GLN A 258 -13.98 -14.87 21.85
C GLN A 258 -15.19 -14.85 20.91
N SER A 259 -15.09 -14.16 19.78
CA SER A 259 -16.15 -14.10 18.76
C SER A 259 -16.20 -15.32 17.84
N SER A 260 -15.28 -16.28 18.02
CA SER A 260 -15.13 -17.45 17.17
C SER A 260 -15.58 -18.73 17.83
N GLU A 261 -16.20 -19.59 17.01
CA GLU A 261 -16.70 -20.89 17.45
C GLU A 261 -15.58 -21.92 17.59
N ASN A 262 -14.62 -21.90 16.66
CA ASN A 262 -13.49 -22.83 16.61
C ASN A 262 -12.27 -22.18 15.93
N MET A 263 -11.13 -22.86 15.95
CA MET A 263 -9.87 -22.34 15.41
C MET A 263 -9.95 -21.97 13.92
N LYS A 264 -10.74 -22.69 13.11
CA LYS A 264 -10.90 -22.38 11.67
C LYS A 264 -11.59 -21.02 11.48
N ASP A 265 -12.71 -20.81 12.15
CA ASP A 265 -13.46 -19.55 12.11
C ASP A 265 -12.60 -18.36 12.61
N MET A 266 -11.79 -18.59 13.65
CA MET A 266 -10.85 -17.57 14.16
C MET A 266 -9.86 -17.11 13.09
N TRP A 267 -9.22 -18.04 12.37
CA TRP A 267 -8.28 -17.70 11.30
C TRP A 267 -8.97 -16.96 10.14
N GLU A 268 -10.17 -17.38 9.74
CA GLU A 268 -10.94 -16.71 8.69
C GLU A 268 -11.26 -15.26 9.06
N ARG A 269 -11.73 -15.02 10.29
CA ARG A 269 -12.02 -13.68 10.82
C ARG A 269 -10.78 -12.81 10.94
N PHE A 270 -9.69 -13.37 11.47
CA PHE A 270 -8.42 -12.67 11.59
C PHE A 270 -7.92 -12.20 10.22
N ASN A 271 -7.90 -13.09 9.22
CA ASN A 271 -7.48 -12.75 7.86
C ASN A 271 -8.40 -11.71 7.20
N LYS A 272 -9.71 -11.78 7.44
CA LYS A 272 -10.69 -10.80 6.94
C LYS A 272 -10.50 -9.41 7.55
N ILE A 273 -10.18 -9.33 8.83
CA ILE A 273 -9.88 -8.05 9.50
C ILE A 273 -8.56 -7.47 8.96
N LYS A 274 -7.55 -8.32 8.78
CA LYS A 274 -6.25 -7.91 8.24
C LYS A 274 -6.37 -7.31 6.84
N SER A 275 -7.08 -7.97 5.92
CA SER A 275 -7.24 -7.49 4.54
C SER A 275 -8.02 -6.17 4.43
N ARG A 276 -8.93 -5.90 5.37
CA ARG A 276 -9.65 -4.61 5.45
C ARG A 276 -8.75 -3.47 5.92
N ASN A 277 -7.92 -3.71 6.92
CA ASN A 277 -6.97 -2.72 7.44
C ASN A 277 -5.91 -2.32 6.40
N GLU A 278 -5.54 -3.24 5.50
CA GLU A 278 -4.66 -2.94 4.36
C GLU A 278 -5.36 -2.15 3.22
N THR A 279 -6.70 -2.03 3.26
CA THR A 279 -7.50 -1.48 2.14
C THR A 279 -8.21 -0.15 2.45
N GLN A 280 -8.42 0.23 3.71
CA GLN A 280 -9.32 1.36 4.03
C GLN A 280 -8.64 2.73 4.22
N SER A 281 -8.83 3.60 3.22
CA SER A 281 -9.18 5.00 3.48
C SER A 281 -10.69 5.07 3.75
N ILE A 282 -11.09 5.55 4.93
CA ILE A 282 -12.52 5.65 5.32
C ILE A 282 -13.08 6.99 4.83
N GLU A 283 -14.17 6.95 4.07
CA GLU A 283 -14.98 8.14 3.75
C GLU A 283 -16.25 8.16 4.60
N PHE A 284 -16.58 9.32 5.15
CA PHE A 284 -17.77 9.57 5.96
C PHE A 284 -18.77 10.43 5.19
N ASP A 285 -20.06 10.33 5.54
CA ASP A 285 -21.08 11.26 5.09
C ASP A 285 -20.97 12.62 5.82
N GLU A 286 -21.75 13.60 5.40
CA GLU A 286 -21.77 14.96 5.99
C GLU A 286 -22.23 14.99 7.47
N LYS A 287 -22.67 13.85 8.02
CA LYS A 287 -23.06 13.65 9.42
C LYS A 287 -22.09 12.74 10.19
N GLY A 288 -20.93 12.40 9.60
CA GLY A 288 -19.92 11.56 10.22
C GLY A 288 -20.27 10.08 10.31
N ARG A 289 -21.27 9.60 9.55
CA ARG A 289 -21.64 8.19 9.47
C ARG A 289 -20.88 7.52 8.33
N LEU A 290 -20.68 6.21 8.43
CA LEU A 290 -20.19 5.41 7.30
C LEU A 290 -21.22 5.54 6.17
N LYS A 291 -20.79 5.95 4.98
CA LYS A 291 -21.64 5.86 3.78
C LYS A 291 -21.88 4.36 3.52
N ASP A 292 -23.14 3.95 3.53
CA ASP A 292 -23.58 2.63 3.07
C ASP A 292 -23.22 2.43 1.58
#